data_AF-A0A966QF77-F1
#
_entry.id   AF-A0A966QF77-F1
#
_cell.length_a   1.000
_cell.length_b   1.000
_cell.length_c   1.000
_cell.angle_alpha   90.00
_cell.angle_beta   90.00
_cell.angle_gamma   90.00
#
_symmetry.space_group_name_H-M   'P 1'
#
loop_
_entity.id
_entity.type
_entity.pdbx_description
1 polymer ?
#
loop_
_entity_poly.entity_id
_entity_poly.type
_entity_poly.pdbx_seq_one_letter_code
_entity_poly.pdbx_strand_id
1 'polypeptide(L)'
;MIINTAKKVEETILNTSPSGGVLRYENDQYFLEKQQYKGNPWVVSTLWLAQYYVYSKQTINAQDLLDWALGKQLKSGVLSEQFDPENG
;
A
#
# COMPACT_ATOMS: atom_id res chain seq x y z
N MET A 1 -13.24 9.09 -15.18
CA MET A 1 -13.21 7.61 -15.12
C MET A 1 -12.09 7.12 -14.21
N ILE A 2 -10.81 7.50 -14.40
CA ILE A 2 -9.70 7.13 -13.49
C ILE A 2 -9.71 7.85 -12.13
N ILE A 3 -9.99 9.16 -12.10
CA ILE A 3 -9.90 9.96 -10.85
C ILE A 3 -10.84 9.43 -9.75
N ASN A 4 -12.08 9.10 -10.10
CA ASN A 4 -13.04 8.55 -9.14
C ASN A 4 -12.62 7.17 -8.63
N THR A 5 -12.01 6.34 -9.49
CA THR A 5 -11.47 5.04 -9.09
C THR A 5 -10.29 5.21 -8.14
N ALA A 6 -9.35 6.11 -8.44
CA ALA A 6 -8.21 6.38 -7.57
C ALA A 6 -8.67 6.92 -6.20
N LYS A 7 -9.63 7.86 -6.20
CA LYS A 7 -10.26 8.32 -4.96
C LYS A 7 -10.88 7.17 -4.17
N LYS A 8 -11.55 6.24 -4.85
CA LYS A 8 -12.13 5.08 -4.16
C LYS A 8 -11.07 4.16 -3.57
N VAL A 9 -9.95 3.94 -4.26
CA VAL A 9 -8.79 3.18 -3.76
C VAL A 9 -8.22 3.83 -2.50
N GLU A 10 -8.04 5.15 -2.51
CA GLU A 10 -7.57 5.92 -1.34
C GLU A 10 -8.49 5.76 -0.13
N GLU A 11 -9.81 5.80 -0.36
CA GLU A 11 -10.81 5.68 0.70
C GLU A 11 -10.96 4.27 1.26
N THR A 12 -10.74 3.21 0.45
CA THR A 12 -11.12 1.85 0.84
C THR A 12 -9.97 0.94 1.21
N ILE A 13 -8.78 1.11 0.60
CA ILE A 13 -7.69 0.12 0.69
C ILE A 13 -6.30 0.73 0.95
N LEU A 14 -6.16 2.05 1.00
CA LEU A 14 -4.93 2.72 1.45
C LEU A 14 -4.91 2.84 2.99
N ASN A 15 -3.79 2.48 3.61
CA ASN A 15 -3.50 2.65 5.04
C ASN A 15 -4.61 2.14 5.98
N THR A 16 -5.24 1.02 5.61
CA THR A 16 -6.32 0.39 6.39
C THR A 16 -5.82 -0.43 7.58
N SER A 17 -4.50 -0.50 7.77
CA SER A 17 -3.84 -1.21 8.86
C SER A 17 -2.64 -0.39 9.41
N PRO A 18 -2.21 -0.63 10.66
CA PRO A 18 -1.09 0.10 11.28
C PRO A 18 0.22 0.08 10.48
N SER A 19 0.48 -1.00 9.76
CA SER A 19 1.67 -1.16 8.92
C SER A 19 1.72 -0.18 7.74
N GLY A 20 0.60 0.45 7.38
CA GLY A 20 0.44 1.30 6.20
C GLY A 20 0.49 0.51 4.88
N GLY A 21 0.41 1.22 3.75
CA GLY A 21 0.46 0.66 2.40
C GLY A 21 -0.92 0.42 1.80
N VAL A 22 -0.95 -0.19 0.61
CA VAL A 22 -2.18 -0.41 -0.18
C VAL A 22 -2.46 -1.90 -0.32
N LEU A 23 -3.69 -2.34 -0.06
CA LEU A 23 -4.11 -3.73 -0.31
C LEU A 23 -4.24 -4.00 -1.82
N ARG A 24 -4.34 -5.26 -2.24
CA ARG A 24 -4.67 -5.57 -3.65
C ARG A 24 -6.13 -5.26 -3.98
N TYR A 25 -7.04 -5.60 -3.07
CA TYR A 25 -8.48 -5.34 -3.11
C TYR A 25 -9.06 -5.48 -1.69
N GLU A 26 -10.33 -5.11 -1.50
CA GLU A 26 -10.99 -5.19 -0.20
C GLU A 26 -11.17 -6.64 0.28
N ASN A 27 -10.90 -6.88 1.57
CA ASN A 27 -11.03 -8.20 2.22
C ASN A 27 -10.14 -9.28 1.59
N ASP A 28 -8.92 -8.92 1.18
CA ASP A 28 -7.92 -9.85 0.65
C ASP A 28 -7.44 -10.83 1.73
N GLN A 29 -7.83 -12.10 1.59
CA GLN A 29 -7.52 -13.16 2.55
C GLN A 29 -6.22 -13.91 2.24
N TYR A 30 -5.50 -13.54 1.17
CA TYR A 30 -4.32 -14.28 0.75
C TYR A 30 -3.18 -14.13 1.77
N PHE A 31 -2.85 -15.22 2.46
CA PHE A 31 -1.91 -15.25 3.59
C PHE A 31 -2.24 -14.24 4.71
N LEU A 32 -3.50 -13.87 4.88
CA LEU A 32 -3.92 -13.02 6.00
C LEU A 32 -4.07 -13.86 7.27
N GLU A 33 -3.15 -13.67 8.22
CA GLU A 33 -3.24 -14.32 9.54
C GLU A 33 -4.14 -13.55 10.52
N LYS A 34 -4.13 -12.21 10.43
CA LYS A 34 -4.82 -11.31 11.35
C LYS A 34 -6.17 -10.85 10.78
N GLN A 35 -7.19 -11.68 11.01
CA GLN A 35 -8.55 -11.55 10.47
C GLN A 35 -9.31 -10.28 10.90
N GLN A 36 -8.81 -9.53 11.89
CA GLN A 36 -9.33 -8.20 12.23
C GLN A 36 -9.02 -7.12 11.18
N TYR A 37 -8.09 -7.39 10.25
CA TYR A 37 -7.73 -6.48 9.17
C TYR A 37 -8.34 -6.93 7.84
N LYS A 38 -8.38 -6.01 6.87
CA LYS A 38 -8.96 -6.25 5.54
C LYS A 38 -8.00 -6.92 4.55
N GLY A 39 -6.76 -7.18 4.95
CA GLY A 39 -5.72 -7.78 4.12
C GLY A 39 -4.32 -7.32 4.53
N ASN A 40 -3.32 -7.90 3.87
CA ASN A 40 -1.92 -7.48 3.99
C ASN A 40 -1.65 -6.34 3.00
N PRO A 41 -0.89 -5.29 3.35
CA PRO A 41 -0.40 -4.32 2.37
C PRO A 41 0.65 -4.93 1.44
N TRP A 42 0.62 -4.50 0.18
CA TRP A 42 1.53 -4.97 -0.86
C TRP A 42 2.45 -3.84 -1.33
N VAL A 43 3.72 -4.17 -1.60
CA VAL A 43 4.68 -3.20 -2.13
C VAL A 43 4.24 -2.72 -3.50
N VAL A 44 3.83 -3.63 -4.37
CA VAL A 44 3.54 -3.34 -5.77
C VAL A 44 2.34 -2.39 -5.93
N SER A 45 1.24 -2.62 -5.21
CA SER A 45 0.06 -1.75 -5.23
C SER A 45 0.37 -0.38 -4.61
N THR A 46 1.18 -0.35 -3.56
CA THR A 46 1.61 0.91 -2.93
C THR A 46 2.42 1.76 -3.89
N LEU A 47 3.39 1.16 -4.61
CA LEU A 47 4.18 1.87 -5.62
C LEU A 47 3.35 2.28 -6.85
N TRP A 48 2.34 1.51 -7.24
CA TRP A 48 1.41 1.93 -8.31
C TRP A 48 0.62 3.19 -7.91
N LEU A 49 0.16 3.28 -6.66
CA LEU A 49 -0.51 4.49 -6.18
C LEU A 49 0.47 5.67 -6.09
N ALA A 50 1.72 5.43 -5.70
CA ALA A 50 2.77 6.45 -5.75
C ALA A 50 3.00 6.97 -7.18
N GLN A 51 3.07 6.08 -8.18
CA GLN A 51 3.18 6.46 -9.59
C GLN A 51 1.96 7.28 -10.05
N TYR A 52 0.75 6.87 -9.68
CA TYR A 52 -0.46 7.65 -9.94
C TYR A 52 -0.36 9.07 -9.35
N TYR A 53 0.14 9.20 -8.11
CA TYR A 53 0.36 10.49 -7.48
C TYR A 53 1.38 11.36 -8.23
N VAL A 54 2.48 10.78 -8.74
CA VAL A 54 3.44 11.50 -9.60
C VAL A 54 2.74 12.05 -10.84
N TYR A 55 1.99 11.21 -11.58
CA TYR A 55 1.26 11.64 -12.78
C TYR A 55 0.16 12.67 -12.49
N SER A 56 -0.37 12.65 -11.26
CA SER A 56 -1.40 13.58 -10.78
C SER A 56 -0.83 14.84 -10.13
N LYS A 57 0.50 15.04 -10.18
CA LYS A 57 1.22 16.17 -9.54
C LYS A 57 1.03 16.25 -8.02
N GLN A 58 0.75 15.12 -7.37
CA GLN A 58 0.66 14.96 -5.92
C GLN A 58 1.99 14.47 -5.35
N THR A 59 3.05 15.25 -5.53
CA THR A 59 4.44 14.81 -5.26
C THR A 59 4.71 14.44 -3.81
N ILE A 60 4.06 15.11 -2.85
CA ILE A 60 4.19 14.80 -1.41
C ILE A 60 3.64 13.41 -1.13
N ASN A 61 2.40 13.13 -1.55
CA ASN A 61 1.77 11.82 -1.36
C ASN A 61 2.55 10.70 -2.08
N ALA A 62 3.13 10.99 -3.25
CA ALA A 62 4.00 10.04 -3.94
C ALA A 62 5.26 9.72 -3.15
N GLN A 63 5.90 10.75 -2.57
CA GLN A 63 7.10 10.59 -1.74
C GLN A 63 6.78 9.78 -0.48
N ASP A 64 5.64 10.05 0.18
CA ASP A 64 5.25 9.32 1.39
C ASP A 64 5.11 7.81 1.13
N LEU A 65 4.53 7.41 0.01
CA LEU A 65 4.40 6.00 -0.38
C LEU A 65 5.72 5.38 -0.83
N LEU A 66 6.61 6.17 -1.44
CA LEU A 66 7.97 5.73 -1.77
C LEU A 66 8.80 5.50 -0.51
N ASP A 67 8.75 6.43 0.44
CA ASP A 67 9.43 6.34 1.73
C ASP A 67 8.89 5.16 2.55
N TRP A 68 7.58 4.90 2.48
CA TRP A 68 7.00 3.69 3.04
C TRP A 68 7.63 2.43 2.46
N ALA A 69 7.75 2.33 1.13
CA ALA A 69 8.35 1.15 0.49
C ALA A 69 9.83 1.00 0.85
N LEU A 70 10.60 2.10 0.84
CA LEU A 70 12.02 2.09 1.22
C LEU A 70 12.21 1.70 2.70
N GLY A 71 11.32 2.15 3.59
CA GLY A 71 11.34 1.79 5.01
C GLY A 71 11.03 0.31 5.29
N LYS A 72 10.48 -0.41 4.32
CA LYS A 72 10.14 -1.85 4.40
C LYS A 72 11.19 -2.76 3.77
N GLN A 73 12.29 -2.20 3.27
CA GLN A 73 13.37 -2.94 2.65
C GLN A 73 14.11 -3.82 3.68
N LEU A 74 14.40 -5.07 3.31
CA LEU A 74 15.29 -5.93 4.08
C LEU A 74 16.72 -5.39 4.04
N LYS A 75 17.57 -5.80 4.99
CA LYS A 75 19.00 -5.42 5.02
C LYS A 75 19.76 -5.73 3.72
N SER A 76 19.29 -6.71 2.95
CA SER A 76 19.84 -7.09 1.64
C SER A 76 19.46 -6.13 0.50
N GLY A 77 18.52 -5.22 0.73
CA GLY A 77 17.96 -4.38 -0.30
C GLY A 77 16.68 -4.93 -0.96
N VAL A 78 16.23 -6.12 -0.56
CA VAL A 78 15.06 -6.78 -1.17
C VAL A 78 13.76 -6.29 -0.53
N LEU A 79 12.72 -6.18 -1.34
CA LEU A 79 11.35 -5.92 -0.90
C LEU A 79 10.54 -7.21 -0.96
N SER A 80 9.86 -7.55 0.14
CA SER A 80 8.89 -8.64 0.18
C SER A 80 7.66 -8.31 -0.67
N GLU A 81 6.89 -9.34 -1.02
CA GLU A 81 5.63 -9.17 -1.74
C GLU A 81 4.59 -8.37 -0.92
N GLN A 82 4.43 -8.76 0.34
CA GLN A 82 3.47 -8.23 1.31
C GLN A 82 4.07 -8.18 2.72
N PHE A 83 3.41 -7.45 3.61
CA PHE A 83 3.81 -7.26 5.00
C PHE A 83 2.67 -7.57 5.97
N ASP A 84 3.00 -7.90 7.22
CA ASP A 84 1.98 -8.10 8.26
C ASP A 84 1.25 -6.77 8.51
N PRO A 85 -0.08 -6.78 8.63
CA PRO A 85 -0.88 -5.55 8.68
C PRO A 85 -0.65 -4.72 9.96
N GLU A 86 -0.13 -5.32 11.03
CA GLU A 86 0.05 -4.64 12.32
C GLU A 86 1.51 -4.23 12.54
N ASN A 87 2.46 -5.13 12.27
CA ASN A 87 3.87 -4.91 12.61
C ASN A 87 4.82 -4.76 11.42
N GLY A 88 4.34 -5.01 10.18
CA GLY A 88 5.14 -4.81 8.97
C GLY A 88 6.03 -5.99 8.64
#